data_AF-A0A7K6IH18-F1
#
_entry.id   AF-A0A7K6IH18-F1
#
_cell.length_a   1.000
_cell.length_b   1.000
_cell.length_c   1.000
_cell.angle_alpha   90.00
_cell.angle_beta   90.00
_cell.angle_gamma   90.00
#
_symmetry.space_group_name_H-M   'P 1'
#
loop_
_entity.id
_entity.type
_entity.pdbx_description
1 polymer ?
#
loop_
_entity_poly.entity_id
_entity_poly.type
_entity_poly.pdbx_seq_one_letter_code
_entity_poly.pdbx_strand_id
1 'polypeptide(L)'
;MRSVSYVQCVALDFAGSLFPHAICLGDADNDTLNELVVGDTNGKLYVYKNDDSKPWAVRSCQGMLTCVGVGDVCNKGKNFVVAVSAEGWFHLFDLTSLNSKHPDASGHHELAGAEEQKPVFKQHIPANTKVMLINDIDGDGKCELVVGYTDRVVRAFRWEDSSENPDHVSGQLILLKKWLLEGQVDSLSVNPGPGGSPELMVSQPGCGYAILLCTWDTEQRDAAAGRDGSAPSSEAPVRDVILHQTSGRIHNKNVSTHLIGSIARGSSENSGSGLFALCTLDGTLKLMEGADKLLWSVQVDHQLFALEKLDVTGNGHEEVIACAWDGQTYIIDHNRTVARFQADENVSAFCAGLYACKEGSNSPCLVYVSFSQKIYIYWDVQLERMESTNLLKILDCDPEFGNLLQELGVDRSDVSAVRNLIHKTLYFPEKYHLSSPSQDPAGTDSSAH
;
A
#
# COMPACT_ATOMS: atom_id res chain seq x y z
N MET A 1 17.88 1.88 13.44
CA MET A 1 16.75 2.61 12.84
C MET A 1 17.29 3.95 12.35
N ARG A 2 17.17 4.22 11.05
CA ARG A 2 17.67 5.44 10.39
C ARG A 2 16.55 6.47 10.35
N SER A 3 16.83 7.73 10.67
CA SER A 3 15.87 8.82 10.39
C SER A 3 16.04 9.28 8.94
N VAL A 4 14.94 9.51 8.24
CA VAL A 4 14.91 10.07 6.88
C VAL A 4 14.05 11.33 6.87
N SER A 5 14.27 12.19 5.88
CA SER A 5 13.52 13.43 5.70
C SER A 5 13.18 13.56 4.23
N TYR A 6 11.91 13.76 3.94
CA TYR A 6 11.43 14.05 2.58
C TYR A 6 11.16 15.55 2.47
N VAL A 7 11.64 16.15 1.39
CA VAL A 7 11.57 17.61 1.17
C VAL A 7 10.42 17.97 0.23
N GLN A 8 10.11 17.08 -0.71
CA GLN A 8 9.08 17.28 -1.71
C GLN A 8 7.71 17.10 -1.06
N CYS A 9 7.01 18.21 -0.82
CA CYS A 9 5.72 18.22 -0.14
C CYS A 9 4.78 19.23 -0.78
N VAL A 10 3.52 18.85 -0.95
CA VAL A 10 2.41 19.71 -1.38
C VAL A 10 1.34 19.69 -0.29
N ALA A 11 0.77 20.86 0.02
CA ALA A 11 -0.33 21.00 0.95
C ALA A 11 -1.62 21.30 0.19
N LEU A 12 -2.63 20.45 0.37
CA LEU A 12 -3.96 20.59 -0.22
C LEU A 12 -4.95 21.18 0.79
N ASP A 13 -5.88 21.98 0.27
CA ASP A 13 -6.93 22.63 1.05
C ASP A 13 -8.07 21.64 1.34
N PHE A 14 -8.26 21.27 2.60
CA PHE A 14 -9.33 20.34 3.00
C PHE A 14 -10.04 20.79 4.28
N ALA A 15 -11.21 21.41 4.16
CA ALA A 15 -11.96 21.97 5.30
C ALA A 15 -12.88 20.96 6.02
N GLY A 16 -12.71 19.66 5.78
CA GLY A 16 -13.57 18.61 6.34
C GLY A 16 -12.91 17.85 7.50
N SER A 17 -13.66 16.90 8.05
CA SER A 17 -13.11 15.79 8.83
C SER A 17 -13.45 14.48 8.13
N LEU A 18 -12.64 13.44 8.32
CA LEU A 18 -12.86 12.16 7.64
C LEU A 18 -12.59 10.96 8.55
N PHE A 19 -13.20 9.84 8.20
CA PHE A 19 -12.92 8.54 8.82
C PHE A 19 -11.64 7.94 8.19
N PRO A 20 -10.87 7.12 8.93
CA PRO A 20 -9.58 6.60 8.44
C PRO A 20 -9.62 5.91 7.06
N HIS A 21 -10.73 5.26 6.70
CA HIS A 21 -10.91 4.59 5.39
C HIS A 21 -11.64 5.43 4.33
N ALA A 22 -11.91 6.70 4.61
CA ALA A 22 -12.52 7.65 3.68
C ALA A 22 -11.45 8.41 2.86
N ILE A 23 -10.31 7.77 2.58
CA ILE A 23 -9.23 8.27 1.74
C ILE A 23 -8.63 7.12 0.93
N CYS A 24 -8.36 7.32 -0.36
CA CYS A 24 -7.60 6.37 -1.17
C CYS A 24 -6.90 7.05 -2.34
N LEU A 25 -5.90 6.35 -2.90
CA LEU A 25 -5.22 6.71 -4.15
C LEU A 25 -5.67 5.74 -5.24
N GLY A 26 -5.89 6.24 -6.45
CA GLY A 26 -6.19 5.40 -7.61
C GLY A 26 -6.59 6.22 -8.84
N ASP A 27 -6.48 5.59 -10.01
CA ASP A 27 -6.87 6.16 -11.30
C ASP A 27 -8.39 6.28 -11.39
N ALA A 28 -8.90 7.44 -10.98
CA ALA A 28 -10.30 7.72 -10.78
C ALA A 28 -11.01 8.16 -12.05
N ASP A 29 -10.28 8.73 -13.02
CA ASP A 29 -10.81 9.19 -14.30
C ASP A 29 -10.37 8.36 -15.52
N ASN A 30 -9.64 7.25 -15.27
CA ASN A 30 -9.18 6.28 -16.27
C ASN A 30 -8.15 6.83 -17.25
N ASP A 31 -7.28 7.72 -16.80
CA ASP A 31 -6.19 8.30 -17.60
C ASP A 31 -4.81 7.69 -17.30
N THR A 32 -4.76 6.61 -16.51
CA THR A 32 -3.57 5.89 -16.03
C THR A 32 -2.76 6.61 -14.94
N LEU A 33 -3.15 7.83 -14.56
CA LEU A 33 -2.55 8.58 -13.46
C LEU A 33 -3.44 8.46 -12.23
N ASN A 34 -2.83 8.30 -11.07
CA ASN A 34 -3.60 8.13 -9.84
C ASN A 34 -3.96 9.49 -9.23
N GLU A 35 -5.24 9.68 -8.93
CA GLU A 35 -5.79 10.77 -8.13
C GLU A 35 -5.84 10.42 -6.64
N LEU A 36 -6.04 11.46 -5.83
CA LEU A 36 -6.38 11.34 -4.42
C LEU A 36 -7.88 11.56 -4.24
N VAL A 37 -8.59 10.56 -3.71
CA VAL A 37 -10.02 10.62 -3.41
C VAL A 37 -10.25 10.67 -1.91
N VAL A 38 -11.04 11.63 -1.45
CA VAL A 38 -11.29 11.90 -0.03
C VAL A 38 -12.78 12.11 0.23
N GLY A 39 -13.37 11.37 1.16
CA GLY A 39 -14.73 11.56 1.63
C GLY A 39 -14.77 12.22 3.01
N ASP A 40 -15.60 13.25 3.19
CA ASP A 40 -15.78 13.90 4.48
C ASP A 40 -17.05 13.45 5.23
N THR A 41 -17.11 13.82 6.51
CA THR A 41 -18.25 13.58 7.39
C THR A 41 -19.47 14.44 7.06
N ASN A 42 -19.38 15.41 6.14
CA ASN A 42 -20.51 16.21 5.67
C ASN A 42 -21.16 15.62 4.41
N GLY A 43 -20.66 14.47 3.92
CA GLY A 43 -21.16 13.85 2.71
C GLY A 43 -20.57 14.44 1.43
N LYS A 44 -19.42 15.12 1.50
CA LYS A 44 -18.70 15.59 0.30
C LYS A 44 -17.56 14.66 -0.04
N LEU A 45 -17.49 14.30 -1.31
CA LEU A 45 -16.40 13.55 -1.93
C LEU A 45 -15.55 14.53 -2.74
N TYR A 46 -14.25 14.60 -2.43
CA TYR A 46 -13.25 15.45 -3.06
C TYR A 46 -12.30 14.57 -3.88
N VAL A 47 -11.95 15.02 -5.07
CA VAL A 47 -10.95 14.38 -5.93
C VAL A 47 -9.88 15.42 -6.23
N TYR A 48 -8.64 15.14 -5.87
CA TYR A 48 -7.47 15.98 -6.12
C TYR A 48 -6.60 15.33 -7.20
N LYS A 49 -6.03 16.17 -8.06
CA LYS A 49 -5.20 15.75 -9.19
C LYS A 49 -3.98 16.67 -9.26
N ASN A 50 -2.81 16.12 -9.56
CA ASN A 50 -1.53 16.85 -9.64
C ASN A 50 -1.12 17.54 -8.31
N ASP A 51 -0.56 18.74 -8.39
CA ASP A 51 -0.14 19.55 -7.24
C ASP A 51 -1.08 20.75 -6.96
N ASP A 52 -2.29 20.74 -7.53
CA ASP A 52 -3.29 21.78 -7.27
C ASP A 52 -3.79 21.68 -5.82
N SER A 53 -3.74 22.79 -5.08
CA SER A 53 -4.21 22.81 -3.69
C SER A 53 -5.71 22.58 -3.58
N LYS A 54 -6.48 22.84 -4.65
CA LYS A 54 -7.93 22.69 -4.68
C LYS A 54 -8.36 21.37 -5.31
N PRO A 55 -9.52 20.83 -4.89
CA PRO A 55 -10.07 19.64 -5.52
C PRO A 55 -10.42 19.92 -6.98
N TRP A 56 -10.01 19.01 -7.87
CA TRP A 56 -10.42 18.97 -9.27
C TRP A 56 -11.94 18.72 -9.41
N ALA A 57 -12.48 17.86 -8.56
CA ALA A 57 -13.92 17.59 -8.50
C ALA A 57 -14.42 17.49 -7.06
N VAL A 58 -15.64 17.98 -6.84
CA VAL A 58 -16.39 17.80 -5.60
C VAL A 58 -17.76 17.20 -5.92
N ARG A 59 -18.18 16.19 -5.18
CA ARG A 59 -19.48 15.50 -5.34
C ARG A 59 -20.21 15.42 -4.01
N SER A 60 -21.53 15.58 -4.07
CA SER A 60 -22.42 15.48 -2.92
C SER A 60 -22.99 14.06 -2.81
N CYS A 61 -22.79 13.45 -1.65
CA CYS A 61 -23.30 12.14 -1.25
C CYS A 61 -24.37 12.32 -0.16
N GLN A 62 -25.24 11.31 0.00
CA GLN A 62 -26.17 11.30 1.12
C GLN A 62 -25.50 10.66 2.34
N GLY A 63 -25.41 11.44 3.42
CA GLY A 63 -24.91 10.95 4.70
C GLY A 63 -23.40 11.05 4.86
N MET A 64 -22.90 10.67 6.03
CA MET A 64 -21.48 10.82 6.40
C MET A 64 -20.63 9.76 5.71
N LEU A 65 -19.60 10.12 4.94
CA LEU A 65 -18.79 9.14 4.21
C LEU A 65 -17.81 8.43 5.14
N THR A 66 -17.92 7.09 5.24
CA THR A 66 -17.03 6.27 6.09
C THR A 66 -15.96 5.55 5.29
N CYS A 67 -16.23 5.24 4.02
CA CYS A 67 -15.29 4.58 3.13
C CYS A 67 -15.35 5.16 1.72
N VAL A 68 -14.20 5.24 1.07
CA VAL A 68 -14.08 5.55 -0.36
C VAL A 68 -13.12 4.56 -1.02
N GLY A 69 -13.29 4.34 -2.32
CA GLY A 69 -12.44 3.42 -3.08
C GLY A 69 -12.50 3.71 -4.56
N VAL A 70 -11.47 3.29 -5.28
CA VAL A 70 -11.37 3.39 -6.74
C VAL A 70 -11.08 1.99 -7.28
N GLY A 71 -11.84 1.55 -8.28
CA GLY A 71 -11.63 0.25 -8.92
C GLY A 71 -12.76 -0.16 -9.86
N ASP A 72 -12.57 -1.27 -10.57
CA ASP A 72 -13.53 -1.82 -11.53
C ASP A 72 -14.68 -2.60 -10.85
N VAL A 73 -15.41 -1.93 -9.96
CA VAL A 73 -16.52 -2.54 -9.19
C VAL A 73 -17.66 -3.05 -10.09
N CYS A 74 -17.80 -2.50 -11.29
CA CYS A 74 -18.84 -2.90 -12.24
C CYS A 74 -18.38 -3.97 -13.23
N ASN A 75 -17.12 -4.42 -13.18
CA ASN A 75 -16.55 -5.42 -14.08
C ASN A 75 -16.65 -5.04 -15.57
N LYS A 76 -16.34 -3.77 -15.87
CA LYS A 76 -16.41 -3.17 -17.22
C LYS A 76 -15.03 -2.84 -17.79
N GLY A 77 -13.94 -3.22 -17.12
CA GLY A 77 -12.57 -2.90 -17.52
C GLY A 77 -12.20 -1.44 -17.30
N LYS A 78 -12.94 -0.72 -16.44
CA LYS A 78 -12.65 0.68 -16.09
C LYS A 78 -12.95 0.94 -14.62
N ASN A 79 -12.21 1.86 -14.02
CA ASN A 79 -12.38 2.26 -12.64
C ASN A 79 -13.58 3.18 -12.46
N PHE A 80 -14.24 3.01 -11.31
CA PHE A 80 -15.24 3.92 -10.80
C PHE A 80 -14.85 4.36 -9.40
N VAL A 81 -15.31 5.56 -9.01
CA VAL A 81 -15.17 6.02 -7.63
C VAL A 81 -16.40 5.58 -6.84
N VAL A 82 -16.15 4.89 -5.73
CA VAL A 82 -17.15 4.40 -4.80
C VAL A 82 -17.07 5.20 -3.51
N ALA A 83 -18.22 5.60 -2.97
CA ALA A 83 -18.34 6.19 -1.65
C ALA A 83 -19.49 5.55 -0.86
N VAL A 84 -19.21 5.12 0.37
CA VAL A 84 -20.19 4.51 1.27
C VAL A 84 -20.43 5.40 2.48
N SER A 85 -21.69 5.62 2.83
CA SER A 85 -22.07 6.40 3.99
C SER A 85 -22.33 5.53 5.24
N ALA A 86 -22.22 6.13 6.43
CA ALA A 86 -22.53 5.49 7.71
C ALA A 86 -23.98 4.94 7.77
N GLU A 87 -24.91 5.58 7.05
CA GLU A 87 -26.32 5.20 6.95
C GLU A 87 -26.55 4.04 5.96
N GLY A 88 -25.52 3.58 5.25
CA GLY A 88 -25.61 2.46 4.31
C GLY A 88 -25.88 2.87 2.87
N TRP A 89 -25.69 4.14 2.50
CA TRP A 89 -25.80 4.54 1.10
C TRP A 89 -24.51 4.26 0.34
N PHE A 90 -24.59 3.37 -0.64
CA PHE A 90 -23.56 3.14 -1.66
C PHE A 90 -23.76 4.12 -2.81
N HIS A 91 -22.73 4.89 -3.15
CA HIS A 91 -22.71 5.84 -4.25
C HIS A 91 -21.60 5.46 -5.23
N LEU A 92 -21.92 5.48 -6.52
CA LEU A 92 -20.99 5.19 -7.60
C LEU A 92 -20.87 6.42 -8.50
N PHE A 93 -19.65 6.77 -8.89
CA PHE A 93 -19.34 7.89 -9.76
C PHE A 93 -18.46 7.43 -10.92
N ASP A 94 -18.83 7.86 -12.12
CA ASP A 94 -18.00 7.74 -13.33
C ASP A 94 -17.41 9.13 -13.63
N LEU A 95 -16.10 9.28 -13.46
CA LEU A 95 -15.41 10.55 -13.66
C LEU A 95 -14.83 10.72 -15.06
N THR A 96 -14.89 9.68 -15.91
CA THR A 96 -14.38 9.70 -17.30
C THR A 96 -14.99 10.84 -18.12
N SER A 97 -16.24 11.21 -17.83
CA SER A 97 -16.98 12.25 -18.56
C SER A 97 -16.46 13.67 -18.31
N LEU A 98 -15.66 13.91 -17.27
CA LEU A 98 -15.12 15.25 -16.98
C LEU A 98 -14.10 15.70 -18.02
N ASN A 99 -13.41 14.77 -18.67
CA ASN A 99 -12.43 15.06 -19.72
C ASN A 99 -13.07 15.44 -21.08
N SER A 100 -14.40 15.29 -21.22
CA SER A 100 -15.12 15.61 -22.48
C SER A 100 -15.48 17.09 -22.66
N LYS A 101 -15.28 17.94 -21.63
CA LYS A 101 -15.56 19.39 -21.68
C LYS A 101 -14.25 20.21 -21.77
N HIS A 102 -13.69 20.29 -22.99
CA HIS A 102 -12.69 21.23 -23.54
C HIS A 102 -11.21 21.20 -23.09
N PRO A 103 -10.24 21.14 -24.04
CA PRO A 103 -8.84 21.55 -23.85
C PRO A 103 -8.51 23.01 -24.21
N ASP A 104 -9.46 23.83 -24.68
CA ASP A 104 -9.17 25.19 -25.17
C ASP A 104 -10.01 26.26 -24.48
N ALA A 105 -9.54 26.81 -23.35
CA ALA A 105 -9.88 28.16 -22.91
C ALA A 105 -8.92 28.64 -21.80
N SER A 106 -7.82 29.27 -22.20
CA SER A 106 -7.10 30.21 -21.35
C SER A 106 -8.02 31.38 -20.97
N GLY A 107 -8.30 31.56 -19.68
CA GLY A 107 -8.91 32.79 -19.17
C GLY A 107 -9.82 32.56 -17.96
N HIS A 108 -9.38 33.09 -16.81
CA HIS A 108 -10.17 33.43 -15.62
C HIS A 108 -11.69 33.31 -15.80
N HIS A 109 -12.27 32.23 -15.29
CA HIS A 109 -13.69 32.20 -14.94
C HIS A 109 -13.85 31.66 -13.52
N GLU A 110 -14.52 32.47 -12.72
CA GLU A 110 -14.99 32.19 -11.37
C GLU A 110 -15.71 30.84 -11.29
N LEU A 111 -15.57 30.16 -10.15
CA LEU A 111 -16.35 28.99 -9.72
C LEU A 111 -17.85 29.33 -9.65
N ALA A 112 -18.50 29.46 -10.81
CA ALA A 112 -19.94 29.56 -10.96
C ALA A 112 -20.43 28.19 -11.46
N GLY A 113 -20.74 27.31 -10.49
CA GLY A 113 -21.51 26.09 -10.71
C GLY A 113 -20.81 25.02 -11.55
N ALA A 114 -19.76 24.40 -11.00
CA ALA A 114 -19.52 23.00 -11.34
C ALA A 114 -20.80 22.26 -10.93
N GLU A 115 -21.66 21.92 -11.89
CA GLU A 115 -22.89 21.17 -11.63
C GLU A 115 -22.54 20.02 -10.69
N GLU A 116 -23.12 20.00 -9.48
CA GLU A 116 -22.98 18.90 -8.54
C GLU A 116 -23.57 17.66 -9.22
N GLN A 117 -22.73 16.95 -9.99
CA GLN A 117 -23.14 15.76 -10.69
C GLN A 117 -23.54 14.73 -9.64
N LYS A 118 -24.78 14.27 -9.76
CA LYS A 118 -25.29 13.18 -8.93
C LYS A 118 -24.49 11.91 -9.23
N PRO A 119 -24.39 10.98 -8.28
CA PRO A 119 -23.84 9.66 -8.54
C PRO A 119 -24.54 9.01 -9.74
N VAL A 120 -23.78 8.27 -10.55
CA VAL A 120 -24.33 7.53 -11.70
C VAL A 120 -25.22 6.38 -11.23
N PHE A 121 -24.93 5.84 -10.04
CA PHE A 121 -25.76 4.81 -9.42
C PHE A 121 -25.75 4.97 -7.90
N LYS A 122 -26.85 4.55 -7.28
CA LYS A 122 -27.00 4.54 -5.83
C LYS A 122 -27.82 3.34 -5.39
N GLN A 123 -27.36 2.70 -4.32
CA GLN A 123 -28.06 1.58 -3.68
C GLN A 123 -27.94 1.68 -2.17
N HIS A 124 -28.96 1.18 -1.48
CA HIS A 124 -28.89 1.02 -0.03
C HIS A 124 -28.30 -0.35 0.30
N ILE A 125 -27.20 -0.36 1.04
CA ILE A 125 -26.60 -1.53 1.67
C ILE A 125 -26.78 -1.42 3.20
N PRO A 126 -26.47 -2.45 4.00
CA PRO A 126 -26.55 -2.32 5.46
C PRO A 126 -25.70 -1.13 5.98
N ALA A 127 -26.17 -0.50 7.06
CA ALA A 127 -25.50 0.65 7.68
C ALA A 127 -24.25 0.26 8.47
N ASN A 128 -23.50 1.26 8.94
CA ASN A 128 -22.29 1.14 9.76
C ASN A 128 -21.11 0.43 9.05
N THR A 129 -20.96 0.70 7.75
CA THR A 129 -19.76 0.33 6.99
C THR A 129 -18.53 1.02 7.58
N LYS A 130 -17.48 0.24 7.84
CA LYS A 130 -16.23 0.69 8.44
C LYS A 130 -15.04 0.60 7.49
N VAL A 131 -14.98 -0.45 6.67
CA VAL A 131 -13.90 -0.69 5.70
C VAL A 131 -14.47 -1.31 4.43
N MET A 132 -13.81 -1.06 3.30
CA MET A 132 -14.20 -1.52 1.97
C MET A 132 -12.99 -2.02 1.20
N LEU A 133 -13.19 -3.05 0.37
CA LEU A 133 -12.20 -3.59 -0.54
C LEU A 133 -12.88 -3.91 -1.88
N ILE A 134 -12.25 -3.53 -2.99
CA ILE A 134 -12.66 -3.89 -4.34
C ILE A 134 -11.56 -4.78 -4.91
N ASN A 135 -11.83 -6.07 -5.08
CA ASN A 135 -10.84 -7.03 -5.57
C ASN A 135 -11.51 -8.32 -6.03
N ASP A 136 -10.82 -9.11 -6.84
CA ASP A 136 -11.20 -10.49 -7.14
C ASP A 136 -10.86 -11.38 -5.95
N ILE A 137 -11.89 -11.81 -5.21
CA ILE A 137 -11.72 -12.57 -3.96
C ILE A 137 -11.93 -14.08 -4.13
N ASP A 138 -12.45 -14.52 -5.27
CA ASP A 138 -12.70 -15.94 -5.56
C ASP A 138 -11.90 -16.49 -6.75
N GLY A 139 -11.20 -15.63 -7.47
CA GLY A 139 -10.31 -15.97 -8.58
C GLY A 139 -11.04 -16.17 -9.90
N ASP A 140 -12.27 -15.67 -10.04
CA ASP A 140 -13.06 -15.80 -11.27
C ASP A 140 -12.76 -14.69 -12.30
N GLY A 141 -11.87 -13.75 -11.97
CA GLY A 141 -11.48 -12.63 -12.82
C GLY A 141 -12.42 -11.43 -12.73
N LYS A 142 -13.45 -11.47 -11.87
CA LYS A 142 -14.32 -10.33 -11.57
C LYS A 142 -13.98 -9.75 -10.21
N CYS A 143 -14.13 -8.44 -10.07
CA CYS A 143 -14.01 -7.75 -8.81
C CYS A 143 -15.32 -7.82 -8.00
N GLU A 144 -15.18 -8.16 -6.73
CA GLU A 144 -16.21 -8.06 -5.71
C GLU A 144 -16.02 -6.81 -4.88
N LEU A 145 -17.14 -6.29 -4.39
CA LEU A 145 -17.18 -5.30 -3.32
C LEU A 145 -17.30 -6.01 -1.97
N VAL A 146 -16.23 -6.02 -1.18
CA VAL A 146 -16.24 -6.53 0.19
C VAL A 146 -16.36 -5.38 1.17
N VAL A 147 -17.31 -5.50 2.09
CA VAL A 147 -17.63 -4.47 3.08
C VAL A 147 -17.54 -5.07 4.48
N GLY A 148 -16.69 -4.48 5.33
CA GLY A 148 -16.58 -4.77 6.74
C GLY A 148 -17.37 -3.76 7.57
N TYR A 149 -18.11 -4.26 8.56
CA TYR A 149 -19.01 -3.46 9.40
C TYR A 149 -18.51 -3.36 10.84
N THR A 150 -19.01 -2.38 11.59
CA THR A 150 -18.66 -2.21 13.03
C THR A 150 -19.21 -3.32 13.94
N ASP A 151 -20.10 -4.17 13.43
CA ASP A 151 -20.79 -5.25 14.15
C ASP A 151 -20.18 -6.64 13.90
N ARG A 152 -18.90 -6.69 13.49
CA ARG A 152 -18.13 -7.92 13.23
C ARG A 152 -18.63 -8.73 12.04
N VAL A 153 -19.45 -8.12 11.19
CA VAL A 153 -19.92 -8.73 9.96
C VAL A 153 -19.00 -8.30 8.81
N VAL A 154 -18.78 -9.22 7.87
CA VAL A 154 -18.25 -8.92 6.55
C VAL A 154 -19.25 -9.41 5.52
N ARG A 155 -19.45 -8.65 4.44
CA ARG A 155 -20.29 -9.05 3.31
C ARG A 155 -19.54 -8.86 2.00
N ALA A 156 -19.68 -9.80 1.09
CA ALA A 156 -19.22 -9.67 -0.29
C ALA A 156 -20.42 -9.44 -1.20
N PHE A 157 -20.28 -8.49 -2.11
CA PHE A 157 -21.25 -8.19 -3.15
C PHE A 157 -20.59 -8.28 -4.52
N ARG A 158 -21.35 -8.69 -5.54
CA ARG A 158 -20.92 -8.63 -6.94
C ARG A 158 -21.89 -7.74 -7.72
N TRP A 159 -21.36 -6.95 -8.63
CA TRP A 159 -22.17 -6.17 -9.54
C TRP A 159 -22.82 -7.08 -10.59
N GLU A 160 -24.14 -7.01 -10.68
CA GLU A 160 -24.91 -7.62 -11.76
C GLU A 160 -25.34 -6.52 -12.73
N ASP A 161 -24.82 -6.60 -13.95
CA ASP A 161 -25.16 -5.67 -15.03
C ASP A 161 -26.55 -6.01 -15.60
N SER A 162 -27.40 -5.01 -15.74
CA SER A 162 -28.70 -5.10 -16.41
C SER A 162 -28.75 -4.29 -17.71
N SER A 163 -27.65 -3.64 -18.09
CA SER A 163 -27.52 -2.90 -19.34
C SER A 163 -27.21 -3.81 -20.53
N GLU A 164 -27.83 -3.54 -21.68
CA GLU A 164 -27.37 -4.07 -22.97
C GLU A 164 -26.22 -3.23 -23.55
N ASN A 165 -26.04 -1.99 -23.07
CA ASN A 165 -24.99 -1.08 -23.51
C ASN A 165 -23.81 -1.06 -22.52
N PRO A 166 -22.59 -1.47 -22.92
CA PRO A 166 -21.44 -1.52 -22.02
C PRO A 166 -21.11 -0.15 -21.39
N ASP A 167 -21.39 0.96 -22.07
CA ASP A 167 -21.03 2.30 -21.58
C ASP A 167 -22.00 2.83 -20.51
N HIS A 168 -23.20 2.25 -20.38
CA HIS A 168 -24.17 2.71 -19.39
C HIS A 168 -24.06 1.90 -18.10
N VAL A 169 -24.05 2.59 -16.96
CA VAL A 169 -24.08 1.94 -15.66
C VAL A 169 -25.53 1.73 -15.25
N SER A 170 -26.09 0.56 -15.59
CA SER A 170 -27.36 0.11 -15.02
C SER A 170 -27.21 -1.31 -14.50
N GLY A 171 -27.44 -1.51 -13.22
CA GLY A 171 -27.21 -2.78 -12.56
C GLY A 171 -27.52 -2.67 -11.09
N GLN A 172 -27.07 -3.66 -10.32
CA GLN A 172 -27.23 -3.67 -8.87
C GLN A 172 -26.11 -4.48 -8.21
N LEU A 173 -25.83 -4.18 -6.95
CA LEU A 173 -25.00 -5.02 -6.10
C LEU A 173 -25.84 -6.16 -5.53
N ILE A 174 -25.43 -7.39 -5.83
CA ILE A 174 -26.03 -8.61 -5.28
C ILE A 174 -25.15 -9.12 -4.16
N LEU A 175 -25.78 -9.42 -3.02
CA LEU A 175 -25.10 -10.06 -1.89
C LEU A 175 -24.71 -11.49 -2.27
N LEU A 176 -23.41 -11.78 -2.28
CA LEU A 176 -22.88 -13.13 -2.47
C LEU A 176 -22.87 -13.90 -1.14
N LYS A 177 -22.26 -13.31 -0.10
CA LYS A 177 -22.07 -13.98 1.18
C LYS A 177 -21.96 -13.03 2.35
N LYS A 178 -22.31 -13.54 3.54
CA LYS A 178 -22.17 -12.87 4.83
C LYS A 178 -21.36 -13.75 5.77
N TRP A 179 -20.28 -13.21 6.33
CA TRP A 179 -19.51 -13.85 7.40
C TRP A 179 -19.72 -13.10 8.72
N LEU A 180 -19.74 -13.83 9.83
CA LEU A 180 -19.76 -13.29 11.18
C LEU A 180 -18.45 -13.68 11.88
N LEU A 181 -17.75 -12.69 12.40
CA LEU A 181 -16.46 -12.87 13.08
C LEU A 181 -16.57 -12.78 14.60
N GLU A 182 -15.58 -13.37 15.28
CA GLU A 182 -15.49 -13.33 16.74
C GLU A 182 -15.11 -11.93 17.26
N GLY A 183 -14.17 -11.27 16.56
CA GLY A 183 -13.61 -9.97 16.90
C GLY A 183 -14.01 -8.84 15.95
N GLN A 184 -13.59 -7.63 16.32
CA GLN A 184 -13.78 -6.44 15.49
C GLN A 184 -13.00 -6.54 14.18
N VAL A 185 -13.59 -5.99 13.12
CA VAL A 185 -12.97 -5.87 11.80
C VAL A 185 -12.34 -4.49 11.69
N ASP A 186 -11.05 -4.42 11.39
CA ASP A 186 -10.35 -3.14 11.16
C ASP A 186 -9.98 -2.99 9.69
N SER A 187 -9.38 -4.02 9.09
CA SER A 187 -8.97 -4.00 7.68
C SER A 187 -9.32 -5.29 6.94
N LEU A 188 -9.37 -5.16 5.62
CA LEU A 188 -9.60 -6.24 4.65
C LEU A 188 -8.44 -6.24 3.65
N SER A 189 -8.01 -7.42 3.22
CA SER A 189 -7.04 -7.55 2.14
C SER A 189 -7.21 -8.88 1.41
N VAL A 190 -6.81 -8.95 0.14
CA VAL A 190 -6.54 -10.22 -0.54
C VAL A 190 -5.04 -10.52 -0.43
N ASN A 191 -4.70 -11.79 -0.23
CA ASN A 191 -3.34 -12.29 -0.31
C ASN A 191 -3.29 -13.57 -1.14
N PRO A 192 -2.22 -13.82 -1.94
CA PRO A 192 -2.04 -15.09 -2.61
C PRO A 192 -1.91 -16.25 -1.61
N GLY A 193 -2.84 -17.18 -1.67
CA GLY A 193 -2.82 -18.44 -0.92
C GLY A 193 -1.86 -19.47 -1.49
N PRO A 194 -1.84 -20.70 -0.94
CA PRO A 194 -1.08 -21.81 -1.48
C PRO A 194 -1.49 -22.11 -2.93
N GLY A 195 -0.56 -21.98 -3.88
CA GLY A 195 -0.85 -22.18 -5.31
C GLY A 195 -1.35 -20.94 -6.06
N GLY A 196 -1.35 -19.77 -5.41
CA GLY A 196 -1.63 -18.48 -6.06
C GLY A 196 -3.11 -18.08 -6.14
N SER A 197 -4.02 -18.90 -5.61
CA SER A 197 -5.43 -18.52 -5.49
C SER A 197 -5.61 -17.35 -4.50
N PRO A 198 -6.54 -16.42 -4.73
CA PRO A 198 -6.79 -15.34 -3.78
C PRO A 198 -7.35 -15.88 -2.46
N GLU A 199 -6.85 -15.36 -1.34
CA GLU A 199 -7.41 -15.57 -0.01
C GLU A 199 -7.87 -14.24 0.56
N LEU A 200 -9.18 -14.13 0.85
CA LEU A 200 -9.74 -12.97 1.53
C LEU A 200 -9.39 -13.01 3.01
N MET A 201 -8.58 -12.07 3.45
CA MET A 201 -8.13 -11.90 4.82
C MET A 201 -8.83 -10.74 5.49
N VAL A 202 -9.13 -10.91 6.78
CA VAL A 202 -9.71 -9.86 7.63
C VAL A 202 -8.95 -9.78 8.95
N SER A 203 -8.62 -8.56 9.39
CA SER A 203 -7.91 -8.39 10.65
C SER A 203 -8.78 -8.75 11.85
N GLN A 204 -8.16 -9.31 12.88
CA GLN A 204 -8.78 -9.62 14.18
C GLN A 204 -7.89 -9.07 15.31
N PRO A 205 -8.46 -8.72 16.49
CA PRO A 205 -7.68 -8.15 17.59
C PRO A 205 -6.45 -8.98 17.98
N GLY A 206 -5.40 -8.30 18.44
CA GLY A 206 -4.20 -8.91 19.00
C GLY A 206 -3.23 -9.53 18.00
N CYS A 207 -3.02 -8.91 16.82
CA CYS A 207 -2.32 -9.52 15.69
C CYS A 207 -2.97 -10.84 15.23
N GLY A 208 -4.29 -10.96 15.39
CA GLY A 208 -5.08 -12.03 14.81
C GLY A 208 -5.51 -11.68 13.39
N TYR A 209 -5.89 -12.69 12.63
CA TYR A 209 -6.62 -12.50 11.38
C TYR A 209 -7.50 -13.72 11.10
N ALA A 210 -8.44 -13.58 10.19
CA ALA A 210 -9.23 -14.69 9.68
C ALA A 210 -9.13 -14.77 8.16
N ILE A 211 -9.17 -15.98 7.62
CA ILE A 211 -9.39 -16.24 6.20
C ILE A 211 -10.88 -16.53 6.01
N LEU A 212 -11.52 -15.80 5.10
CA LEU A 212 -12.93 -15.94 4.78
C LEU A 212 -13.08 -16.78 3.52
N LEU A 213 -13.77 -17.91 3.62
CA LEU A 213 -13.94 -18.83 2.50
C LEU A 213 -15.10 -18.42 1.59
N CYS A 214 -14.79 -18.28 0.30
CA CYS A 214 -15.73 -18.03 -0.79
C CYS A 214 -16.35 -19.37 -1.26
N THR A 215 -17.47 -19.79 -0.68
CA THR A 215 -18.10 -21.10 -0.96
C THR A 215 -19.30 -21.04 -1.90
N TRP A 216 -19.70 -19.85 -2.37
CA TRP A 216 -20.91 -19.69 -3.18
C TRP A 216 -20.85 -20.48 -4.49
N ASP A 217 -19.67 -20.66 -5.08
CA ASP A 217 -19.51 -21.49 -6.29
C ASP A 217 -19.71 -22.98 -6.01
N THR A 218 -19.24 -23.47 -4.87
CA THR A 218 -19.45 -24.86 -4.45
C THR A 218 -20.91 -25.11 -4.11
N GLU A 219 -21.55 -24.19 -3.39
CA GLU A 219 -22.97 -24.26 -3.03
C GLU A 219 -23.87 -24.21 -4.28
N GLN A 220 -23.53 -23.39 -5.28
CA GLN A 220 -24.24 -23.37 -6.57
C GLN A 220 -24.05 -24.67 -7.36
N ARG A 221 -22.84 -25.26 -7.36
CA ARG A 221 -22.57 -26.56 -8.02
C ARG A 221 -23.28 -27.71 -7.33
N ASP A 222 -23.31 -27.75 -5.99
CA ASP A 222 -24.01 -28.78 -5.22
C ASP A 222 -25.53 -28.67 -5.37
N ALA A 223 -26.07 -27.45 -5.45
CA ALA A 223 -27.49 -27.21 -5.75
C ALA A 223 -27.86 -27.63 -7.19
N ALA A 224 -26.98 -27.43 -8.16
CA ALA A 224 -27.18 -27.86 -9.55
C ALA A 224 -27.01 -29.37 -9.75
N ALA A 225 -26.21 -30.04 -8.91
CA ALA A 225 -25.90 -31.47 -9.00
C ALA A 225 -26.96 -32.42 -8.42
N GLY A 226 -28.06 -31.90 -7.86
CA GLY A 226 -29.28 -32.66 -7.57
C GLY A 226 -29.04 -34.02 -6.91
N ARG A 227 -28.38 -34.07 -5.74
CA ARG A 227 -28.28 -35.31 -4.97
C ARG A 227 -29.62 -35.64 -4.32
N ASP A 228 -30.40 -36.46 -5.01
CA ASP A 228 -31.47 -37.27 -4.42
C ASP A 228 -30.90 -38.08 -3.24
N GLY A 229 -31.65 -38.07 -2.12
CA GLY A 229 -31.13 -38.41 -0.81
C GLY A 229 -30.68 -39.85 -0.59
N SER A 230 -29.65 -40.02 0.26
CA SER A 230 -29.65 -40.94 1.41
C SER A 230 -28.24 -41.05 2.03
N ALA A 231 -27.99 -40.31 3.12
CA ALA A 231 -27.18 -40.69 4.29
C ALA A 231 -26.98 -39.46 5.18
N PRO A 232 -27.20 -39.54 6.51
CA PRO A 232 -26.74 -38.49 7.41
C PRO A 232 -25.24 -38.73 7.65
N SER A 233 -24.40 -38.27 6.72
CA SER A 233 -23.01 -38.00 7.10
C SER A 233 -23.05 -36.87 8.11
N SER A 234 -22.47 -37.11 9.27
CA SER A 234 -22.15 -36.08 10.27
C SER A 234 -21.13 -35.11 9.67
N GLU A 235 -21.56 -34.25 8.76
CA GLU A 235 -20.77 -33.12 8.30
C GLU A 235 -20.83 -32.06 9.38
N ALA A 236 -19.72 -31.93 10.11
CA ALA A 236 -19.49 -30.75 10.94
C ALA A 236 -19.74 -29.51 10.06
N PRO A 237 -20.41 -28.45 10.57
CA PRO A 237 -20.68 -27.26 9.78
C PRO A 237 -19.37 -26.74 9.20
N VAL A 238 -19.30 -26.61 7.87
CA VAL A 238 -18.16 -26.01 7.16
C VAL A 238 -17.92 -24.65 7.82
N ARG A 239 -16.75 -24.50 8.45
CA ARG A 239 -16.39 -23.22 9.05
C ARG A 239 -15.94 -22.30 7.91
N ASP A 240 -16.84 -21.44 7.48
CA ASP A 240 -16.61 -20.40 6.48
C ASP A 240 -15.55 -19.35 6.88
N VAL A 241 -15.12 -19.41 8.15
CA VAL A 241 -14.15 -18.51 8.77
C VAL A 241 -13.06 -19.36 9.41
N ILE A 242 -11.83 -19.21 8.93
CA ILE A 242 -10.64 -19.86 9.50
C ILE A 242 -9.87 -18.82 10.29
N LEU A 243 -9.86 -18.96 11.62
CA LEU A 243 -9.18 -18.03 12.51
C LEU A 243 -7.71 -18.40 12.69
N HIS A 244 -6.84 -17.42 12.53
CA HIS A 244 -5.41 -17.53 12.74
C HIS A 244 -4.95 -16.56 13.84
N GLN A 245 -4.02 -17.04 14.64
CA GLN A 245 -3.34 -16.25 15.66
C GLN A 245 -1.85 -16.30 15.37
N THR A 246 -1.26 -15.13 15.15
CA THR A 246 0.17 -15.08 14.80
C THR A 246 1.05 -15.55 15.94
N SER A 247 2.13 -16.25 15.58
CA SER A 247 3.17 -16.65 16.52
C SER A 247 3.96 -15.43 17.04
N GLY A 248 4.67 -15.61 18.15
CA GLY A 248 5.49 -14.55 18.78
C GLY A 248 4.76 -13.78 19.90
N ARG A 249 5.47 -12.80 20.48
CA ARG A 249 4.95 -12.02 21.61
C ARG A 249 3.78 -11.14 21.14
N ILE A 250 2.68 -11.20 21.88
CA ILE A 250 1.52 -10.31 21.72
C ILE A 250 1.40 -9.56 23.05
N HIS A 251 1.49 -8.23 23.01
CA HIS A 251 1.46 -7.43 24.22
C HIS A 251 0.03 -7.34 24.80
N ASN A 252 -0.96 -7.09 23.95
CA ASN A 252 -2.37 -7.12 24.30
C ASN A 252 -3.20 -7.87 23.27
N LYS A 253 -3.98 -8.88 23.69
CA LYS A 253 -4.81 -9.68 22.77
C LYS A 253 -6.08 -8.99 22.30
N ASN A 254 -6.47 -7.90 22.97
CA ASN A 254 -7.71 -7.18 22.68
C ASN A 254 -7.48 -5.87 21.92
N VAL A 255 -6.22 -5.57 21.58
CA VAL A 255 -5.87 -4.35 20.85
C VAL A 255 -6.28 -4.47 19.37
N SER A 256 -6.70 -3.37 18.76
CA SER A 256 -7.03 -3.36 17.33
C SER A 256 -5.81 -3.70 16.48
N THR A 257 -6.06 -4.18 15.27
CA THR A 257 -5.04 -4.71 14.37
C THR A 257 -5.37 -4.31 12.95
N HIS A 258 -4.42 -3.70 12.27
CA HIS A 258 -4.45 -3.49 10.82
C HIS A 258 -3.64 -4.59 10.14
N LEU A 259 -4.12 -5.02 8.99
CA LEU A 259 -3.53 -6.03 8.12
C LEU A 259 -3.47 -5.48 6.70
N ILE A 260 -2.34 -5.71 6.02
CA ILE A 260 -2.17 -5.48 4.58
C ILE A 260 -1.51 -6.71 3.95
N GLY A 261 -2.07 -7.22 2.87
CA GLY A 261 -1.58 -8.41 2.15
C GLY A 261 -0.98 -8.08 0.78
N SER A 262 -0.57 -9.12 0.07
CA SER A 262 0.01 -9.01 -1.28
C SER A 262 1.24 -8.10 -1.35
N ILE A 263 2.13 -8.17 -0.36
CA ILE A 263 3.38 -7.41 -0.35
C ILE A 263 4.37 -8.03 -1.36
N ALA A 264 4.78 -7.25 -2.34
CA ALA A 264 5.62 -7.68 -3.46
C ALA A 264 7.04 -8.04 -3.02
N ARG A 265 7.62 -9.07 -3.65
CA ARG A 265 8.99 -9.57 -3.42
C ARG A 265 9.95 -9.28 -4.58
N GLY A 266 9.60 -8.34 -5.46
CA GLY A 266 10.29 -8.17 -6.73
C GLY A 266 10.04 -9.30 -7.73
N SER A 267 10.66 -9.18 -8.91
CA SER A 267 10.39 -10.01 -10.09
C SER A 267 10.93 -11.44 -10.07
N SER A 268 11.57 -11.89 -8.97
CA SER A 268 12.43 -13.09 -8.99
C SER A 268 11.83 -14.35 -8.33
N GLU A 269 10.77 -14.29 -7.52
CA GLU A 269 10.32 -15.47 -6.75
C GLU A 269 8.79 -15.51 -6.54
N ASN A 270 8.06 -16.12 -7.50
CA ASN A 270 6.61 -16.31 -7.41
C ASN A 270 6.18 -17.72 -6.90
N SER A 271 7.07 -18.44 -6.21
CA SER A 271 6.83 -19.84 -5.84
C SER A 271 6.29 -20.06 -4.42
N GLY A 272 5.99 -19.00 -3.67
CA GLY A 272 5.52 -19.07 -2.28
C GLY A 272 4.17 -18.38 -2.05
N SER A 273 3.56 -18.63 -0.88
CA SER A 273 2.39 -17.88 -0.41
C SER A 273 2.72 -16.38 -0.30
N GLY A 274 1.72 -15.54 -0.53
CA GLY A 274 1.85 -14.09 -0.47
C GLY A 274 2.31 -13.60 0.90
N LEU A 275 3.05 -12.49 0.91
CA LEU A 275 3.44 -11.80 2.13
C LEU A 275 2.32 -10.88 2.60
N PHE A 276 2.12 -10.83 3.92
CA PHE A 276 1.25 -9.86 4.55
C PHE A 276 1.87 -9.35 5.83
N ALA A 277 1.54 -8.11 6.18
CA ALA A 277 1.97 -7.47 7.40
C ALA A 277 0.79 -7.18 8.31
N LEU A 278 1.08 -7.11 9.60
CA LEU A 278 0.14 -6.81 10.67
C LEU A 278 0.74 -5.72 11.56
N CYS A 279 -0.09 -4.77 11.98
CA CYS A 279 0.27 -3.81 13.01
C CYS A 279 -0.83 -3.68 14.06
N THR A 280 -0.46 -3.40 15.30
CA THR A 280 -1.40 -3.15 16.39
C THR A 280 -1.31 -1.72 16.88
N LEU A 281 -2.41 -1.25 17.48
CA LEU A 281 -2.44 0.07 18.12
C LEU A 281 -1.44 0.21 19.28
N ASP A 282 -0.95 -0.88 19.86
CA ASP A 282 0.09 -0.84 20.90
C ASP A 282 1.53 -0.96 20.34
N GLY A 283 1.71 -0.83 19.02
CA GLY A 283 3.02 -0.71 18.39
C GLY A 283 3.70 -2.04 18.03
N THR A 284 2.98 -3.17 18.00
CA THR A 284 3.52 -4.42 17.46
C THR A 284 3.42 -4.39 15.93
N LEU A 285 4.50 -4.70 15.22
CA LEU A 285 4.57 -4.91 13.78
C LEU A 285 5.07 -6.31 13.49
N LYS A 286 4.46 -6.99 12.51
CA LYS A 286 4.86 -8.33 12.06
C LYS A 286 4.79 -8.42 10.55
N LEU A 287 5.74 -9.13 9.94
CA LEU A 287 5.67 -9.58 8.56
C LEU A 287 5.57 -11.11 8.56
N MET A 288 4.62 -11.61 7.78
CA MET A 288 4.25 -13.02 7.71
C MET A 288 4.31 -13.53 6.27
N GLU A 289 4.56 -14.83 6.11
CA GLU A 289 4.47 -15.56 4.85
C GLU A 289 3.50 -16.73 5.01
N GLY A 290 2.39 -16.75 4.25
CA GLY A 290 1.35 -17.76 4.42
C GLY A 290 0.81 -17.82 5.86
N ALA A 291 0.09 -18.91 6.19
CA ALA A 291 -0.68 -18.96 7.42
C ALA A 291 0.14 -18.79 8.73
N ASP A 292 1.34 -19.40 8.79
CA ASP A 292 2.03 -19.64 10.07
C ASP A 292 3.50 -19.17 10.14
N LYS A 293 4.08 -18.67 9.03
CA LYS A 293 5.51 -18.32 9.01
C LYS A 293 5.74 -16.85 9.34
N LEU A 294 6.18 -16.58 10.56
CA LEU A 294 6.65 -15.26 10.99
C LEU A 294 8.06 -15.00 10.42
N LEU A 295 8.22 -13.96 9.60
CA LEU A 295 9.51 -13.54 9.07
C LEU A 295 10.24 -12.61 10.05
N TRP A 296 9.56 -11.59 10.54
CA TRP A 296 10.08 -10.71 11.58
C TRP A 296 8.98 -10.09 12.42
N SER A 297 9.34 -9.67 13.63
CA SER A 297 8.50 -8.86 14.50
C SER A 297 9.29 -7.68 15.09
N VAL A 298 8.68 -6.51 15.11
CA VAL A 298 9.24 -5.26 15.66
C VAL A 298 8.23 -4.69 16.64
N GLN A 299 8.71 -4.23 17.79
CA GLN A 299 7.90 -3.48 18.75
C GLN A 299 8.37 -2.03 18.71
N VAL A 300 7.42 -1.10 18.62
CA VAL A 300 7.65 0.34 18.74
C VAL A 300 6.86 0.91 19.90
N ASP A 301 7.25 2.10 20.35
CA ASP A 301 6.64 2.78 21.50
C ASP A 301 5.52 3.76 21.08
N HIS A 302 5.05 3.70 19.82
CA HIS A 302 4.04 4.59 19.27
C HIS A 302 2.76 3.83 18.91
N GLN A 303 1.63 4.55 18.93
CA GLN A 303 0.32 3.97 18.64
C GLN A 303 0.08 3.94 17.14
N LEU A 304 0.26 2.77 16.52
CA LEU A 304 0.13 2.57 15.09
C LEU A 304 -1.33 2.36 14.68
N PHE A 305 -1.81 3.18 13.76
CA PHE A 305 -3.22 3.16 13.37
C PHE A 305 -3.44 2.97 11.86
N ALA A 306 -2.38 3.01 11.06
CA ALA A 306 -2.45 2.77 9.63
C ALA A 306 -1.26 1.91 9.19
N LEU A 307 -1.51 1.04 8.21
CA LEU A 307 -0.55 0.10 7.68
C LEU A 307 -0.74 0.02 6.16
N GLU A 308 0.31 0.33 5.44
CA GLU A 308 0.34 0.39 3.98
C GLU A 308 1.58 -0.35 3.45
N LYS A 309 1.63 -0.56 2.14
CA LYS A 309 2.79 -1.12 1.45
C LYS A 309 3.20 -0.22 0.29
N LEU A 310 4.49 -0.02 0.10
CA LEU A 310 5.01 0.85 -0.96
C LEU A 310 6.47 0.49 -1.25
N ASP A 311 6.82 0.35 -2.53
CA ASP A 311 8.22 0.25 -2.95
C ASP A 311 8.85 1.65 -2.92
N VAL A 312 9.59 1.92 -1.85
CA VAL A 312 10.31 3.19 -1.70
C VAL A 312 11.73 3.12 -2.26
N THR A 313 12.20 1.95 -2.71
CA THR A 313 13.57 1.80 -3.24
C THR A 313 13.64 1.65 -4.76
N GLY A 314 12.49 1.44 -5.41
CA GLY A 314 12.37 1.22 -6.85
C GLY A 314 12.92 -0.12 -7.31
N ASN A 315 13.09 -1.09 -6.41
CA ASN A 315 13.64 -2.42 -6.73
C ASN A 315 12.56 -3.49 -6.96
N GLY A 316 11.28 -3.13 -6.87
CA GLY A 316 10.12 -4.01 -6.99
C GLY A 316 9.74 -4.76 -5.69
N HIS A 317 10.48 -4.55 -4.60
CA HIS A 317 10.13 -5.03 -3.28
C HIS A 317 9.36 -3.93 -2.55
N GLU A 318 8.19 -4.27 -2.02
CA GLU A 318 7.42 -3.29 -1.26
C GLU A 318 7.83 -3.30 0.21
N GLU A 319 8.16 -2.13 0.75
CA GLU A 319 8.35 -1.94 2.17
C GLU A 319 7.00 -1.81 2.90
N VAL A 320 6.98 -2.25 4.16
CA VAL A 320 5.85 -2.06 5.08
C VAL A 320 5.92 -0.67 5.69
N ILE A 321 4.86 0.12 5.51
CA ILE A 321 4.75 1.48 6.03
C ILE A 321 3.69 1.52 7.14
N ALA A 322 4.10 1.89 8.34
CA ALA A 322 3.20 2.01 9.48
C ALA A 322 3.22 3.43 10.06
N CYS A 323 2.05 4.05 10.19
CA CYS A 323 1.92 5.42 10.69
C CYS A 323 1.30 5.45 12.09
N ALA A 324 1.86 6.28 12.96
CA ALA A 324 1.32 6.63 14.27
C ALA A 324 0.55 7.96 14.25
N TRP A 325 -0.31 8.18 15.25
CA TRP A 325 -1.15 9.38 15.35
C TRP A 325 -0.37 10.69 15.52
N ASP A 326 0.87 10.63 16.01
CA ASP A 326 1.74 11.78 16.20
C ASP A 326 2.61 12.08 14.97
N GLY A 327 2.32 11.46 13.82
CA GLY A 327 3.07 11.66 12.59
C GLY A 327 4.35 10.83 12.47
N GLN A 328 4.67 9.99 13.47
CA GLN A 328 5.79 9.07 13.36
C GLN A 328 5.45 7.94 12.37
N THR A 329 6.16 7.89 11.25
CA THR A 329 6.02 6.84 10.23
C THR A 329 7.25 5.93 10.22
N TYR A 330 7.00 4.63 10.19
CA TYR A 330 8.00 3.58 10.10
C TYR A 330 7.94 2.95 8.72
N ILE A 331 9.09 2.81 8.06
CA ILE A 331 9.25 2.10 6.79
C ILE A 331 10.16 0.92 7.08
N ILE A 332 9.70 -0.30 6.80
CA ILE A 332 10.39 -1.54 7.17
C ILE A 332 10.49 -2.46 5.96
N ASP A 333 11.71 -2.86 5.61
CA ASP A 333 11.95 -3.80 4.53
C ASP A 333 11.77 -5.27 4.95
N HIS A 334 11.92 -6.19 3.99
CA HIS A 334 11.87 -7.62 4.23
C HIS A 334 12.98 -8.12 5.18
N ASN A 335 14.11 -7.41 5.25
CA ASN A 335 15.27 -7.71 6.10
C ASN A 335 15.14 -7.12 7.51
N ARG A 336 14.00 -6.51 7.86
CA ARG A 336 13.74 -5.85 9.15
C ARG A 336 14.60 -4.59 9.38
N THR A 337 15.13 -4.00 8.32
CA THR A 337 15.75 -2.68 8.38
C THR A 337 14.65 -1.63 8.51
N VAL A 338 14.85 -0.69 9.43
CA VAL A 338 13.84 0.32 9.73
C VAL A 338 14.35 1.72 9.43
N ALA A 339 13.63 2.42 8.55
CA ALA A 339 13.70 3.87 8.38
C ALA A 339 12.51 4.54 9.08
N ARG A 340 12.71 5.78 9.55
CA ARG A 340 11.70 6.58 10.23
C ARG A 340 11.59 7.94 9.58
N PHE A 341 10.36 8.34 9.32
CA PHE A 341 10.01 9.69 8.90
C PHE A 341 9.08 10.29 9.96
N GLN A 342 9.20 11.60 10.19
CA GLN A 342 8.36 12.33 11.14
C GLN A 342 7.62 13.41 10.35
N ALA A 343 6.29 13.30 10.29
CA ALA A 343 5.43 14.37 9.81
C ALA A 343 5.34 15.49 10.87
N ASP A 344 5.15 16.73 10.42
CA ASP A 344 5.19 17.90 11.31
C ASP A 344 3.94 18.03 12.19
N GLU A 345 2.84 17.37 11.83
CA GLU A 345 1.55 17.46 12.51
C GLU A 345 0.99 16.09 12.88
N ASN A 346 0.11 16.09 13.89
CA ASN A 346 -0.69 14.91 14.23
C ASN A 346 -1.60 14.51 13.07
N VAL A 347 -1.76 13.21 12.90
CA VAL A 347 -2.38 12.60 11.71
C VAL A 347 -3.73 12.00 12.09
N SER A 348 -4.78 12.42 11.40
CA SER A 348 -6.14 11.87 11.57
C SER A 348 -6.41 10.71 10.62
N ALA A 349 -5.77 10.71 9.44
CA ALA A 349 -5.83 9.63 8.47
C ALA A 349 -4.55 9.61 7.63
N PHE A 350 -4.18 8.42 7.16
CA PHE A 350 -2.96 8.18 6.43
C PHE A 350 -3.23 7.17 5.32
N CYS A 351 -2.68 7.41 4.14
CA CYS A 351 -2.54 6.39 3.10
C CYS A 351 -1.18 6.56 2.40
N ALA A 352 -0.72 5.50 1.77
CA ALA A 352 0.50 5.50 0.97
C ALA A 352 0.23 4.72 -0.32
N GLY A 353 0.93 5.10 -1.39
CA GLY A 353 0.68 4.53 -2.70
C GLY A 353 1.28 5.37 -3.79
N LEU A 354 0.92 5.06 -5.02
CA LEU A 354 1.33 5.83 -6.19
C LEU A 354 0.35 7.00 -6.41
N TYR A 355 0.87 8.21 -6.59
CA TYR A 355 0.10 9.40 -6.90
C TYR A 355 0.82 10.23 -7.98
N ALA A 356 0.07 10.73 -8.95
CA ALA A 356 0.60 11.59 -10.00
C ALA A 356 0.61 13.04 -9.55
N CYS A 357 1.58 13.41 -8.71
CA CYS A 357 1.69 14.78 -8.20
C CYS A 357 2.24 15.75 -9.25
N LYS A 358 3.36 15.38 -9.88
CA LYS A 358 4.06 16.18 -10.88
C LYS A 358 4.52 15.31 -12.03
N GLU A 359 4.88 15.97 -13.13
CA GLU A 359 5.54 15.36 -14.29
C GLU A 359 4.66 14.33 -15.05
N GLY A 360 3.36 14.29 -14.78
CA GLY A 360 2.43 13.38 -15.46
C GLY A 360 2.80 11.91 -15.28
N SER A 361 3.41 11.57 -14.12
CA SER A 361 3.80 10.20 -13.80
C SER A 361 3.46 9.87 -12.36
N ASN A 362 3.04 8.62 -12.14
CA ASN A 362 2.82 8.07 -10.82
C ASN A 362 4.15 7.91 -10.06
N SER A 363 4.24 8.51 -8.88
CA SER A 363 5.41 8.40 -7.99
C SER A 363 5.00 7.87 -6.61
N PRO A 364 5.89 7.19 -5.86
CA PRO A 364 5.62 6.77 -4.50
C PRO A 364 5.35 7.97 -3.59
N CYS A 365 4.23 7.96 -2.87
CA CYS A 365 3.77 9.07 -2.04
C CYS A 365 3.31 8.61 -0.66
N LEU A 366 3.49 9.51 0.33
CA LEU A 366 2.91 9.42 1.66
C LEU A 366 1.92 10.56 1.84
N VAL A 367 0.66 10.23 2.15
CA VAL A 367 -0.42 11.20 2.29
C VAL A 367 -0.85 11.26 3.74
N TYR A 368 -0.74 12.44 4.32
CA TYR A 368 -1.09 12.73 5.71
C TYR A 368 -2.25 13.70 5.76
N VAL A 369 -3.35 13.27 6.37
CA VAL A 369 -4.47 14.16 6.70
C VAL A 369 -4.25 14.66 8.12
N SER A 370 -4.15 15.97 8.29
CA SER A 370 -3.92 16.57 9.60
C SER A 370 -5.22 16.95 10.31
N PHE A 371 -5.14 17.08 11.64
CA PHE A 371 -6.21 17.71 12.43
C PHE A 371 -6.34 19.22 12.18
N SER A 372 -5.40 19.84 11.47
CA SER A 372 -5.43 21.26 11.11
C SER A 372 -6.21 21.54 9.81
N GLN A 373 -6.95 20.55 9.29
CA GLN A 373 -7.75 20.68 8.06
C GLN A 373 -6.87 20.93 6.82
N LYS A 374 -5.79 20.15 6.71
CA LYS A 374 -4.92 20.10 5.53
C LYS A 374 -4.58 18.67 5.19
N ILE A 375 -4.28 18.44 3.92
CA ILE A 375 -3.70 17.19 3.45
C ILE A 375 -2.29 17.49 2.96
N TYR A 376 -1.30 16.81 3.52
CA TYR A 376 0.09 16.91 3.09
C TYR A 376 0.44 15.67 2.27
N ILE A 377 0.89 15.89 1.04
CA ILE A 377 1.40 14.84 0.16
C ILE A 377 2.90 15.01 0.08
N TYR A 378 3.63 14.11 0.70
CA TYR A 378 5.05 13.94 0.41
C TYR A 378 5.16 13.08 -0.84
N TRP A 379 5.64 13.66 -1.93
CA TRP A 379 5.75 13.00 -3.23
C TRP A 379 7.20 12.66 -3.52
N ASP A 380 7.42 11.73 -4.46
CA ASP A 380 8.75 11.20 -4.77
C ASP A 380 9.49 10.63 -3.52
N VAL A 381 8.76 9.80 -2.78
CA VAL A 381 9.24 9.16 -1.55
C VAL A 381 10.14 7.99 -1.95
N GLN A 382 11.40 8.32 -2.26
CA GLN A 382 12.42 7.36 -2.67
C GLN A 382 13.59 7.32 -1.69
N LEU A 383 14.13 6.12 -1.51
CA LEU A 383 15.33 5.83 -0.75
C LEU A 383 16.26 4.99 -1.62
N GLU A 384 17.49 5.46 -1.85
CA GLU A 384 18.48 4.68 -2.60
C GLU A 384 18.65 3.27 -2.02
N ARG A 385 18.66 3.17 -0.68
CA ARG A 385 18.75 1.93 0.09
C ARG A 385 18.07 2.07 1.44
N MET A 386 17.44 0.99 1.89
CA MET A 386 16.98 0.85 3.27
C MET A 386 18.13 0.59 4.24
N GLU A 387 19.01 -0.36 3.90
CA GLU A 387 20.19 -0.70 4.70
C GLU A 387 21.20 0.44 4.78
N SER A 388 21.62 0.79 6.00
CA SER A 388 22.80 1.62 6.21
C SER A 388 24.04 0.84 5.79
N THR A 389 24.66 1.27 4.70
CA THR A 389 25.91 0.69 4.19
C THR A 389 27.10 1.49 4.72
N ASN A 390 28.30 0.94 4.52
CA ASN A 390 29.53 1.70 4.65
C ASN A 390 30.31 1.60 3.35
N LEU A 391 31.29 2.48 3.16
CA LEU A 391 32.09 2.52 1.94
C LEU A 391 32.74 1.17 1.62
N LEU A 392 33.21 0.42 2.64
CA LEU A 392 33.78 -0.92 2.47
C LEU A 392 32.77 -1.88 1.82
N LYS A 393 31.55 -1.95 2.33
CA LYS A 393 30.49 -2.80 1.77
C LYS A 393 30.13 -2.40 0.35
N ILE A 394 30.11 -1.10 0.03
CA ILE A 394 29.85 -0.62 -1.33
C ILE A 394 30.97 -1.07 -2.28
N LEU A 395 32.22 -0.83 -1.88
CA LEU A 395 33.39 -1.21 -2.67
C LEU A 395 33.53 -2.72 -2.81
N ASP A 396 33.16 -3.50 -1.79
CA ASP A 396 33.15 -4.96 -1.87
C ASP A 396 32.16 -5.52 -2.90
N CYS A 397 31.08 -4.80 -3.20
CA CYS A 397 30.17 -5.17 -4.26
C CYS A 397 30.72 -4.87 -5.66
N ASP A 398 31.78 -4.07 -5.77
CA ASP A 398 32.42 -3.74 -7.04
C ASP A 398 33.48 -4.81 -7.37
N PRO A 399 33.34 -5.56 -8.49
CA PRO A 399 34.32 -6.56 -8.89
C PRO A 399 35.70 -5.96 -9.20
N GLU A 400 35.80 -4.69 -9.61
CA GLU A 400 37.08 -4.03 -9.87
C GLU A 400 37.86 -3.73 -8.59
N PHE A 401 37.15 -3.50 -7.48
CA PHE A 401 37.78 -3.19 -6.19
C PHE A 401 38.71 -4.31 -5.72
N GLY A 402 38.32 -5.57 -5.92
CA GLY A 402 39.15 -6.72 -5.59
C GLY A 402 40.47 -6.74 -6.39
N ASN A 403 40.41 -6.40 -7.68
CA ASN A 403 41.59 -6.34 -8.55
C ASN A 403 42.52 -5.18 -8.13
N LEU A 404 41.95 -4.00 -7.85
CA LEU A 404 42.70 -2.83 -7.37
C LEU A 404 43.41 -3.08 -6.03
N LEU A 405 42.75 -3.76 -5.10
CA LEU A 405 43.38 -4.16 -3.83
C LEU A 405 44.58 -5.07 -4.06
N GLN A 406 44.47 -6.02 -4.99
CA GLN A 406 45.56 -6.93 -5.34
C GLN A 406 46.73 -6.21 -6.01
N GLU A 407 46.48 -5.27 -6.93
CA GLU A 407 47.51 -4.43 -7.55
C GLU A 407 48.26 -3.57 -6.52
N LEU A 408 47.54 -3.09 -5.51
CA LEU A 408 48.10 -2.29 -4.41
C LEU A 408 48.72 -3.13 -3.28
N GLY A 409 48.74 -4.47 -3.43
CA GLY A 409 49.32 -5.38 -2.46
C GLY A 409 48.57 -5.48 -1.13
N VAL A 410 47.28 -5.14 -1.12
CA VAL A 410 46.43 -5.22 0.07
C VAL A 410 45.50 -6.43 -0.03
N ASP A 411 45.55 -7.30 0.97
CA ASP A 411 44.64 -8.44 1.05
C ASP A 411 43.21 -7.95 1.34
N ARG A 412 42.25 -8.39 0.52
CA ARG A 412 40.83 -8.10 0.68
C ARG A 412 40.26 -8.57 2.02
N SER A 413 40.82 -9.62 2.61
CA SER A 413 40.41 -10.12 3.92
C SER A 413 40.92 -9.28 5.10
N ASP A 414 41.94 -8.44 4.88
CA ASP A 414 42.47 -7.52 5.90
C ASP A 414 41.72 -6.18 5.90
N VAL A 415 40.57 -6.18 6.59
CA VAL A 415 39.70 -5.01 6.74
C VAL A 415 40.44 -3.78 7.28
N SER A 416 41.48 -3.97 8.11
CA SER A 416 42.23 -2.85 8.69
C SER A 416 43.15 -2.20 7.66
N ALA A 417 43.84 -3.01 6.86
CA ALA A 417 44.68 -2.53 5.77
C ALA A 417 43.84 -1.83 4.69
N VAL A 418 42.72 -2.42 4.30
CA VAL A 418 41.77 -1.83 3.33
C VAL A 418 41.23 -0.49 3.84
N ARG A 419 40.80 -0.41 5.11
CA ARG A 419 40.33 0.84 5.71
C ARG A 419 41.42 1.93 5.72
N ASN A 420 42.66 1.56 6.05
CA ASN A 420 43.78 2.49 6.04
C ASN A 420 44.11 2.99 4.63
N LEU A 421 44.06 2.12 3.61
CA LEU A 421 44.25 2.48 2.22
C LEU A 421 43.17 3.47 1.76
N ILE A 422 41.90 3.16 2.01
CA ILE A 422 40.76 4.05 1.69
C ILE A 422 40.92 5.40 2.39
N HIS A 423 41.25 5.40 3.69
CA HIS A 423 41.45 6.64 4.44
C HIS A 423 42.60 7.48 3.87
N LYS A 424 43.73 6.86 3.53
CA LYS A 424 44.85 7.58 2.90
C LYS A 424 44.47 8.13 1.53
N THR A 425 43.71 7.38 0.74
CA THR A 425 43.29 7.79 -0.61
C THR A 425 42.32 8.97 -0.57
N LEU A 426 41.32 8.93 0.31
CA LEU A 426 40.31 9.99 0.42
C LEU A 426 40.85 11.28 1.05
N TYR A 427 41.73 11.19 2.04
CA TYR A 427 42.14 12.34 2.86
C TYR A 427 43.60 12.78 2.63
N PHE A 428 44.44 11.96 1.99
CA PHE A 428 45.85 12.28 1.72
C PHE A 428 46.31 11.87 0.29
N PRO A 429 45.59 12.28 -0.77
CA PRO A 429 45.89 11.85 -2.14
C PRO A 429 47.29 12.28 -2.62
N GLU A 430 47.81 13.41 -2.15
CA GLU A 430 49.12 13.95 -2.57
C GLU A 430 50.33 13.13 -2.10
N LYS A 431 50.17 12.29 -1.06
CA LYS A 431 51.29 11.49 -0.52
C LYS A 431 51.63 10.25 -1.34
N TYR A 432 50.77 9.84 -2.28
CA TYR A 432 51.01 8.67 -3.14
C TYR A 432 51.78 9.02 -4.44
N HIS A 433 51.74 10.27 -4.90
CA HIS A 433 52.50 10.68 -6.09
C HIS A 433 54.02 10.81 -5.86
N LEU A 434 54.50 10.76 -4.61
CA LEU A 434 55.92 10.88 -4.26
C LEU A 434 56.64 9.53 -4.09
N SER A 435 55.95 8.40 -4.30
CA SER A 435 56.54 7.06 -4.13
C SER A 435 56.24 6.14 -5.31
N SER A 436 56.75 6.50 -6.50
CA SER A 436 57.08 5.52 -7.54
C SER A 436 58.47 5.85 -8.11
N PRO A 437 59.28 4.82 -8.45
CA PRO A 437 60.74 4.90 -8.39
C PRO A 437 61.33 5.56 -9.63
N SER A 438 62.28 6.46 -9.44
CA SER A 438 63.18 6.93 -10.50
C SER A 438 63.88 5.71 -11.13
N GLN A 439 63.69 5.51 -12.44
CA GLN A 439 64.48 4.59 -13.24
C GLN A 439 65.97 4.96 -13.10
N ASP A 440 66.77 4.07 -12.50
CA ASP A 440 68.22 4.11 -12.62
C ASP A 440 68.61 3.92 -14.10
N PRO A 441 69.41 4.80 -14.71
CA PRO A 441 69.96 4.52 -16.02
C PRO A 441 71.08 3.49 -15.87
N ALA A 442 70.95 2.41 -16.64
CA ALA A 442 71.93 1.34 -16.74
C ALA A 442 73.36 1.87 -16.97
N GLY A 443 74.28 1.45 -16.11
CA GLY A 443 75.71 1.64 -16.30
C GLY A 443 76.16 0.98 -17.60
N THR A 444 76.76 1.77 -18.48
CA THR A 444 77.52 1.27 -19.62
C THR A 444 78.99 1.23 -19.21
N ASP A 445 79.50 0.01 -19.08
CA ASP A 445 80.93 -0.29 -19.10
C ASP A 445 81.50 0.16 -20.46
N SER A 446 82.50 1.02 -20.42
CA SER A 446 83.39 1.29 -21.55
C SER A 446 84.79 1.55 -21.00
N SER A 447 85.60 0.52 -21.06
CA SER A 447 87.04 0.55 -20.90
C SER A 447 87.70 1.27 -22.08
N ALA A 448 88.40 2.37 -21.83
CA ALA A 448 89.52 2.83 -22.64
C ALA A 448 90.32 3.92 -21.91
N HIS A 449 91.56 3.53 -21.56
CA HIS A 449 92.76 4.30 -21.21
C HIS A 449 92.88 4.98 -19.83
#